data_AF-A0A1V3QQE3-F1
#
_entry.id   AF-A0A1V3QQE3-F1
#
_cell.length_a   1.000
_cell.length_b   1.000
_cell.length_c   1.000
_cell.angle_alpha   90.00
_cell.angle_beta   90.00
_cell.angle_gamma   90.00
#
_symmetry.space_group_name_H-M   'P 1'
#
loop_
_entity.id
_entity.type
_entity.pdbx_description
1 polymer ?
#
loop_
_entity_poly.entity_id
_entity_poly.type
_entity_poly.pdbx_seq_one_letter_code
_entity_poly.pdbx_strand_id
1 'polypeptide(L)'
;MNFRLPKIGCELNNTDFNDYPDSAKLPFLDNLLNNQPLKLDCINHWLLDNRDNFHSALEDPESYQCKKWHEDNSKYCFSCNCPTRKDECVLKETYIRLEEYVQIVRNEDIYIKLLEQYHKIQNSQIDVFKWLTDNKQYFREKHIYSSEIQIRISIAPFYYYEIMILDKTEFPNLWKFKDVYRKHYYSEEYENYTKN
;
A
#
# COMPACT_ATOMS: atom_id res chain seq x y z
N MET A 1 -32.15 7.63 -5.40
CA MET A 1 -31.44 7.21 -6.63
C MET A 1 -30.72 5.93 -6.26
N ASN A 2 -31.20 4.77 -6.72
CA ASN A 2 -30.65 3.47 -6.34
C ASN A 2 -29.37 3.23 -7.14
N PHE A 3 -28.23 3.20 -6.45
CA PHE A 3 -26.94 2.89 -7.06
C PHE A 3 -26.92 1.38 -7.38
N ARG A 4 -26.86 1.04 -8.68
CA ARG A 4 -26.50 -0.31 -9.15
C ARG A 4 -25.01 -0.31 -9.45
N LEU A 5 -24.26 -1.20 -8.80
CA LEU A 5 -22.86 -1.43 -9.13
C LEU A 5 -22.71 -2.32 -10.38
N PRO A 6 -21.67 -2.08 -11.21
CA PRO A 6 -21.27 -3.01 -12.25
C PRO A 6 -20.68 -4.29 -11.60
N LYS A 7 -21.16 -5.45 -12.04
CA LYS A 7 -20.53 -6.75 -11.74
C LYS A 7 -19.19 -6.81 -12.49
N ILE A 8 -18.08 -6.84 -11.76
CA ILE A 8 -16.77 -7.19 -12.31
C ILE A 8 -16.34 -8.46 -11.59
N GLY A 9 -16.43 -9.59 -12.31
CA GLY A 9 -15.87 -10.86 -11.87
C GLY A 9 -14.48 -11.03 -12.47
N CYS A 10 -13.49 -11.30 -11.62
CA CYS A 10 -12.47 -12.27 -11.98
C CYS A 10 -13.01 -13.61 -11.47
N GLU A 11 -13.49 -14.47 -12.37
CA GLU A 11 -14.18 -15.71 -11.99
C GLU A 11 -13.34 -16.56 -11.03
N LEU A 12 -13.86 -16.83 -9.83
CA LEU A 12 -13.93 -18.15 -9.19
C LEU A 12 -15.12 -18.18 -8.20
N ASN A 13 -15.71 -19.37 -8.04
CA ASN A 13 -17.08 -19.61 -7.58
C ASN A 13 -17.41 -19.19 -6.12
N ASN A 14 -18.58 -18.54 -6.00
CA ASN A 14 -19.57 -18.52 -4.91
C ASN A 14 -19.11 -18.86 -3.48
N THR A 15 -19.18 -17.86 -2.59
CA THR A 15 -19.76 -18.04 -1.24
C THR A 15 -20.39 -16.74 -0.73
N ASP A 16 -21.54 -16.86 -0.07
CA ASP A 16 -22.45 -15.81 0.37
C ASP A 16 -21.85 -14.76 1.33
N PHE A 17 -21.92 -13.48 0.94
CA PHE A 17 -21.79 -12.32 1.82
C PHE A 17 -22.86 -11.28 1.46
N ASN A 18 -24.08 -11.52 1.96
CA ASN A 18 -25.24 -10.63 1.75
C ASN A 18 -25.37 -9.51 2.81
N ASP A 19 -24.44 -9.41 3.77
CA ASP A 19 -24.54 -8.48 4.90
C ASP A 19 -23.62 -7.24 4.82
N TYR A 20 -22.86 -7.08 3.73
CA TYR A 20 -22.08 -5.85 3.50
C TYR A 20 -22.88 -4.86 2.64
N PRO A 21 -22.93 -3.57 3.01
CA PRO A 21 -23.51 -2.55 2.14
C PRO A 21 -22.79 -2.56 0.78
N ASP A 22 -23.55 -2.50 -0.31
CA ASP A 22 -23.02 -2.68 -1.68
C ASP A 22 -21.84 -1.71 -1.97
N SER A 23 -21.86 -0.50 -1.41
CA SER A 23 -20.79 0.51 -1.49
C SER A 23 -19.44 0.12 -0.87
N ALA A 24 -19.42 -0.87 0.03
CA ALA A 24 -18.24 -1.34 0.75
C ALA A 24 -17.79 -2.76 0.34
N LYS A 25 -18.41 -3.36 -0.68
CA LYS A 25 -17.91 -4.61 -1.26
C LYS A 25 -16.58 -4.32 -1.95
N LEU A 26 -15.47 -4.52 -1.23
CA LEU A 26 -14.14 -4.54 -1.81
C LEU A 26 -14.15 -5.65 -2.87
N PRO A 27 -13.91 -5.37 -4.16
CA PRO A 27 -13.95 -6.41 -5.21
C PRO A 27 -12.73 -7.33 -5.17
N PHE A 28 -11.87 -7.18 -4.16
CA PHE A 28 -10.84 -8.14 -3.80
C PHE A 28 -11.28 -9.02 -2.63
N LEU A 29 -12.55 -8.95 -2.19
CA LEU A 29 -13.08 -9.81 -1.13
C LEU A 29 -12.77 -11.27 -1.48
N ASP A 30 -12.97 -11.69 -2.72
CA ASP A 30 -12.67 -13.06 -3.12
C ASP A 30 -11.17 -13.39 -3.04
N ASN A 31 -10.27 -12.45 -3.37
CA ASN A 31 -8.82 -12.64 -3.20
C ASN A 31 -8.42 -12.68 -1.72
N LEU A 32 -9.03 -11.84 -0.88
CA LEU A 32 -8.88 -11.82 0.57
C LEU A 32 -9.38 -13.13 1.19
N LEU A 33 -10.56 -13.59 0.78
CA LEU A 33 -11.21 -14.81 1.25
C LEU A 33 -10.46 -16.08 0.82
N ASN A 34 -9.82 -16.06 -0.36
CA ASN A 34 -9.04 -17.18 -0.88
C ASN A 34 -7.54 -17.10 -0.55
N ASN A 35 -7.10 -16.11 0.26
CA ASN A 35 -5.69 -15.84 0.57
C ASN A 35 -4.79 -15.76 -0.69
N GLN A 36 -5.35 -15.31 -1.83
CA GLN A 36 -4.58 -15.19 -3.06
C GLN A 36 -3.90 -13.83 -3.12
N PRO A 37 -2.61 -13.78 -3.54
CA PRO A 37 -1.94 -12.52 -3.77
C PRO A 37 -2.72 -11.67 -4.80
N LEU A 38 -2.93 -10.41 -4.45
CA LEU A 38 -3.56 -9.42 -5.29
C LEU A 38 -2.56 -8.95 -6.35
N LYS A 39 -2.96 -9.05 -7.62
CA LYS A 39 -2.16 -8.61 -8.77
C LYS A 39 -2.28 -7.12 -9.01
N LEU A 40 -1.20 -6.50 -9.50
CA LEU A 40 -1.14 -5.08 -9.81
C LEU A 40 -2.25 -4.65 -10.80
N ASP A 41 -2.52 -5.45 -11.83
CA ASP A 41 -3.57 -5.13 -12.79
C ASP A 41 -4.95 -5.06 -12.13
N CYS A 42 -5.25 -5.94 -11.17
CA CYS A 42 -6.49 -5.88 -10.41
C CYS A 42 -6.58 -4.59 -9.58
N ILE A 43 -5.46 -4.18 -8.97
CA ILE A 43 -5.39 -2.92 -8.22
C ILE A 43 -5.62 -1.72 -9.14
N ASN A 44 -4.96 -1.68 -10.29
CA ASN A 44 -5.11 -0.59 -11.27
C ASN A 44 -6.55 -0.46 -11.77
N HIS A 45 -7.19 -1.57 -12.14
CA HIS A 45 -8.59 -1.54 -12.58
C HIS A 45 -9.51 -1.01 -11.48
N TRP A 46 -9.33 -1.49 -10.25
CA TRP A 46 -10.15 -1.03 -9.14
C TRP A 46 -10.01 0.46 -8.85
N LEU A 47 -8.78 0.98 -8.87
CA LEU A 47 -8.51 2.41 -8.71
C LEU A 47 -9.23 3.21 -9.80
N LEU A 48 -9.20 2.74 -11.05
CA LEU A 48 -9.91 3.39 -12.16
C LEU A 48 -11.43 3.37 -11.94
N ASP A 49 -12.00 2.23 -11.57
CA ASP A 49 -13.45 2.07 -11.36
C ASP A 49 -13.98 2.91 -10.18
N ASN A 50 -13.15 3.15 -9.17
CA ASN A 50 -13.53 3.86 -7.94
C ASN A 50 -13.07 5.30 -7.89
N ARG A 51 -12.39 5.80 -8.93
CA ARG A 51 -11.83 7.14 -8.98
C ARG A 51 -12.87 8.23 -8.72
N ASP A 52 -14.00 8.17 -9.40
CA ASP A 52 -15.05 9.18 -9.29
C ASP A 52 -15.73 9.13 -7.91
N ASN A 53 -15.92 7.93 -7.37
CA ASN A 53 -16.47 7.72 -6.02
C ASN A 53 -15.51 8.26 -4.95
N PHE A 54 -14.20 8.00 -5.12
CA PHE A 54 -13.16 8.52 -4.24
C PHE A 54 -13.13 10.04 -4.24
N HIS A 55 -13.09 10.68 -5.43
CA HIS A 55 -13.10 12.13 -5.53
C HIS A 55 -14.39 12.73 -4.95
N SER A 56 -15.55 12.11 -5.18
CA SER A 56 -16.81 12.54 -4.57
C SER A 56 -16.76 12.46 -3.04
N ALA A 57 -16.18 11.39 -2.48
CA ALA A 57 -16.04 11.20 -1.05
C ALA A 57 -15.03 12.16 -0.38
N LEU A 58 -14.16 12.81 -1.16
CA LEU A 58 -13.24 13.85 -0.68
C LEU A 58 -13.90 15.23 -0.57
N GLU A 59 -15.02 15.47 -1.25
CA GLU A 59 -15.75 16.74 -1.20
C GLU A 59 -16.64 16.87 0.04
N ASP A 60 -16.81 15.79 0.81
CA ASP A 60 -17.45 15.84 2.12
C ASP A 60 -16.64 16.77 3.08
N PRO A 61 -17.26 17.79 3.69
CA PRO A 61 -16.60 18.67 4.66
C PRO A 61 -15.92 17.93 5.82
N GLU A 62 -16.45 16.76 6.23
CA GLU A 62 -15.84 15.92 7.28
C GLU A 62 -14.50 15.30 6.82
N SER A 63 -14.17 15.39 5.53
CA SER A 63 -13.02 14.75 4.87
C SER A 63 -11.84 15.69 4.59
N TYR A 64 -11.86 16.91 5.12
CA TYR A 64 -10.83 17.93 4.90
C TYR A 64 -9.40 17.43 5.12
N GLN A 65 -9.17 16.59 6.14
CA GLN A 65 -7.84 16.04 6.42
C GLN A 65 -7.36 15.09 5.32
N CYS A 66 -8.25 14.24 4.79
CA CYS A 66 -7.93 13.32 3.70
C CYS A 66 -7.74 14.05 2.37
N LYS A 67 -8.54 15.08 2.11
CA LYS A 67 -8.36 15.96 0.95
C LYS A 67 -6.99 16.64 1.01
N LYS A 68 -6.62 17.22 2.16
CA LYS A 68 -5.30 17.81 2.36
C LYS A 68 -4.16 16.81 2.20
N TRP A 69 -4.27 15.60 2.77
CA TRP A 69 -3.28 14.54 2.55
C TRP A 69 -3.05 14.27 1.07
N HIS A 70 -4.13 14.04 0.33
CA HIS A 70 -4.07 13.67 -1.08
C HIS A 70 -3.50 14.78 -1.96
N GLU A 71 -3.78 16.05 -1.65
CA GLU A 71 -3.29 17.20 -2.41
C GLU A 71 -1.78 17.46 -2.24
N ASP A 72 -1.25 17.37 -1.02
CA ASP A 72 0.11 17.87 -0.73
C ASP A 72 0.91 17.04 0.30
N ASN A 73 0.37 15.90 0.75
CA ASN A 73 0.94 15.04 1.80
C ASN A 73 1.23 15.78 3.13
N SER A 74 0.60 16.93 3.41
CA SER A 74 0.90 17.76 4.59
C SER A 74 0.22 17.28 5.87
N LYS A 75 -0.94 16.64 5.77
CA LYS A 75 -1.75 16.18 6.91
C LYS A 75 -2.18 14.74 6.70
N TYR A 76 -1.70 13.81 7.50
CA TYR A 76 -2.04 12.39 7.35
C TYR A 76 -3.56 12.18 7.39
N CYS A 77 -4.11 11.58 6.32
CA CYS A 77 -5.56 11.32 6.18
C CYS A 77 -6.13 10.55 7.38
N PHE A 78 -5.31 9.72 8.05
CA PHE A 78 -5.78 8.79 9.08
C PHE A 78 -5.55 9.22 10.54
N SER A 79 -5.63 10.52 10.86
CA SER A 79 -5.92 10.92 12.25
C SER A 79 -7.40 10.76 12.63
N CYS A 80 -8.14 9.84 12.00
CA CYS A 80 -9.59 9.70 12.08
C CYS A 80 -10.15 9.73 13.51
N ASN A 81 -10.56 10.93 13.94
CA ASN A 81 -11.68 11.17 14.84
C ASN A 81 -13.00 11.09 14.03
N CYS A 82 -13.17 10.09 13.16
CA CYS A 82 -14.48 9.79 12.61
C CYS A 82 -15.23 9.03 13.72
N PRO A 83 -16.21 9.64 14.40
CA PRO A 83 -16.88 8.98 15.53
C PRO A 83 -17.64 7.72 15.10
N THR A 84 -17.94 7.59 13.80
CA THR A 84 -18.42 6.38 13.13
C THR A 84 -17.65 6.19 11.82
N ARG A 85 -17.07 5.00 11.60
CA ARG A 85 -16.35 4.67 10.36
C ARG A 85 -17.38 4.32 9.28
N LYS A 86 -17.84 5.34 8.54
CA LYS A 86 -18.75 5.17 7.40
C LYS A 86 -18.02 4.47 6.25
N ASP A 87 -18.73 3.79 5.36
CA ASP A 87 -18.18 3.11 4.18
C ASP A 87 -17.23 4.00 3.37
N GLU A 88 -17.55 5.28 3.24
CA GLU A 88 -16.72 6.27 2.56
C GLU A 88 -15.32 6.41 3.17
N CYS A 89 -15.18 6.30 4.49
CA CYS A 89 -13.88 6.31 5.17
C CYS A 89 -13.04 5.09 4.77
N VAL A 90 -13.68 3.91 4.66
CA VAL A 90 -13.02 2.67 4.21
C VAL A 90 -12.61 2.79 2.74
N LEU A 91 -13.49 3.33 1.89
CA LEU A 91 -13.18 3.58 0.47
C LEU A 91 -11.96 4.50 0.31
N LYS A 92 -11.95 5.65 1.00
CA LYS A 92 -10.82 6.59 0.96
C LYS A 92 -9.52 5.97 1.45
N GLU A 93 -9.58 5.20 2.55
CA GLU A 93 -8.39 4.51 3.07
C GLU A 93 -7.83 3.50 2.09
N THR A 94 -8.72 2.67 1.55
CA THR A 94 -8.37 1.65 0.57
C THR A 94 -7.76 2.28 -0.68
N TYR A 95 -8.38 3.34 -1.20
CA TYR A 95 -7.91 4.02 -2.40
C TYR A 95 -6.52 4.62 -2.24
N ILE A 96 -6.30 5.41 -1.18
CA ILE A 96 -4.99 6.03 -0.94
C ILE A 96 -3.91 4.96 -0.76
N ARG A 97 -4.21 3.88 -0.01
CA ARG A 97 -3.26 2.79 0.24
C ARG A 97 -2.89 2.02 -1.03
N LEU A 98 -3.87 1.73 -1.87
CA LEU A 98 -3.64 1.03 -3.14
C LEU A 98 -2.91 1.93 -4.14
N GLU A 99 -3.23 3.22 -4.19
CA GLU A 99 -2.53 4.18 -5.04
C GLU A 99 -1.07 4.36 -4.62
N GLU A 100 -0.79 4.54 -3.32
CA GLU A 100 0.57 4.54 -2.76
C GLU A 100 1.34 3.29 -3.19
N TYR A 101 0.69 2.12 -3.12
CA TYR A 101 1.30 0.87 -3.52
C TYR A 101 1.66 0.82 -5.01
N VAL A 102 0.71 1.19 -5.88
CA VAL A 102 0.92 1.25 -7.33
C VAL A 102 2.07 2.20 -7.68
N GLN A 103 2.17 3.36 -7.03
CA GLN A 103 3.25 4.31 -7.27
C GLN A 103 4.63 3.73 -6.94
N ILE A 104 4.75 3.05 -5.81
CA ILE A 104 6.02 2.41 -5.40
C ILE A 104 6.40 1.31 -6.39
N VAL A 105 5.43 0.49 -6.76
CA VAL A 105 5.59 -0.62 -7.69
C VAL A 105 5.99 -0.17 -9.10
N ARG A 106 5.43 0.95 -9.59
CA ARG A 106 5.75 1.50 -10.92
C ARG A 106 7.21 1.96 -11.05
N ASN A 107 7.97 2.01 -9.96
CA ASN A 107 9.37 2.41 -9.93
C ASN A 107 10.36 1.25 -10.03
N GLU A 108 9.99 0.10 -10.62
CA GLU A 108 10.87 -1.07 -10.77
C GLU A 108 12.24 -0.74 -11.40
N ASP A 109 12.27 0.15 -12.40
CA ASP A 109 13.52 0.63 -13.02
C ASP A 109 14.47 1.33 -12.04
N ILE A 110 13.94 2.00 -11.02
CA ILE A 110 14.76 2.61 -9.97
C ILE A 110 15.44 1.51 -9.17
N TYR A 111 14.70 0.46 -8.78
CA TYR A 111 15.26 -0.64 -7.98
C TYR A 111 16.30 -1.46 -8.76
N ILE A 112 16.14 -1.61 -10.08
CA ILE A 112 17.17 -2.18 -10.96
C ILE A 112 18.47 -1.36 -10.84
N LYS A 113 18.40 -0.04 -11.03
CA LYS A 113 19.57 0.84 -10.96
C LYS A 113 20.23 0.82 -9.57
N LEU A 114 19.43 0.79 -8.50
CA LEU A 114 19.93 0.72 -7.13
C LEU A 114 20.67 -0.60 -6.88
N LEU A 115 20.15 -1.72 -7.36
CA LEU A 115 20.81 -3.03 -7.25
C LEU A 115 22.09 -3.11 -8.08
N GLU A 116 22.12 -2.51 -9.28
CA GLU A 116 23.34 -2.41 -10.08
C GLU A 116 24.43 -1.59 -9.39
N GLN A 117 24.07 -0.47 -8.76
CA GLN A 117 25.00 0.32 -7.94
C GLN A 117 25.56 -0.52 -6.81
N TYR A 118 24.68 -1.19 -6.06
CA TYR A 118 25.07 -2.09 -4.97
C TYR A 118 26.03 -3.18 -5.44
N HIS A 119 25.75 -3.86 -6.55
CA HIS A 119 26.59 -4.94 -7.05
C HIS A 119 28.02 -4.50 -7.39
N LYS A 120 28.23 -3.24 -7.78
CA LYS A 120 29.57 -2.68 -8.05
C LYS A 120 30.38 -2.45 -6.77
N ILE A 121 29.71 -2.20 -5.65
CA ILE A 121 30.33 -1.80 -4.38
C ILE A 121 30.24 -2.86 -3.28
N GLN A 122 29.51 -3.96 -3.50
CA GLN A 122 29.15 -4.96 -2.47
C GLN A 122 30.34 -5.58 -1.71
N ASN A 123 31.55 -5.49 -2.25
CA ASN A 123 32.78 -5.99 -1.62
C ASN A 123 33.46 -4.95 -0.70
N SER A 124 32.96 -3.71 -0.66
CA SER A 124 33.47 -2.62 0.17
C SER A 124 32.41 -2.21 1.19
N GLN A 125 32.64 -2.56 2.45
CA GLN A 125 31.69 -2.25 3.54
C GLN A 125 31.43 -0.75 3.68
N ILE A 126 32.49 0.07 3.60
CA ILE A 126 32.37 1.53 3.70
C ILE A 126 31.50 2.09 2.57
N ASP A 127 31.69 1.62 1.34
CA ASP A 127 30.92 2.13 0.20
C ASP A 127 29.48 1.64 0.25
N VAL A 128 29.24 0.41 0.72
CA VAL A 128 27.88 -0.08 1.01
C VAL A 128 27.18 0.81 2.04
N PHE A 129 27.86 1.24 3.10
CA PHE A 129 27.27 2.11 4.12
C PHE A 129 26.96 3.52 3.61
N LYS A 130 27.82 4.08 2.75
CA LYS A 130 27.52 5.32 2.04
C LYS A 130 26.30 5.16 1.15
N TRP A 131 26.24 4.07 0.38
CA TRP A 131 25.10 3.77 -0.48
C TRP A 131 23.80 3.61 0.30
N LEU A 132 23.80 3.01 1.50
CA LEU A 132 22.63 3.00 2.39
C LEU A 132 22.18 4.41 2.75
N THR A 133 23.13 5.27 3.13
CA THR A 133 22.84 6.67 3.52
C THR A 133 22.25 7.45 2.35
N ASP A 134 22.84 7.33 1.16
CA ASP A 134 22.43 8.05 -0.05
C ASP A 134 21.06 7.59 -0.56
N ASN A 135 20.72 6.32 -0.36
CA ASN A 135 19.49 5.70 -0.89
C ASN A 135 18.41 5.49 0.17
N LYS A 136 18.57 6.09 1.34
CA LYS A 136 17.67 5.94 2.49
C LYS A 136 16.21 6.25 2.17
N GLN A 137 15.96 7.20 1.27
CA GLN A 137 14.60 7.58 0.87
C GLN A 137 13.82 6.42 0.23
N TYR A 138 14.47 5.62 -0.62
CA TYR A 138 13.85 4.49 -1.31
C TYR A 138 13.56 3.30 -0.38
N PHE A 139 14.24 3.25 0.77
CA PHE A 139 13.91 2.31 1.85
C PHE A 139 12.87 2.88 2.83
N ARG A 140 12.87 4.21 3.05
CA ARG A 140 11.97 4.91 3.98
C ARG A 140 10.61 5.29 3.38
N GLU A 141 10.37 5.07 2.09
CA GLU A 141 9.04 5.22 1.49
C GLU A 141 8.02 4.39 2.30
N LYS A 142 7.10 5.12 2.93
CA LYS A 142 6.65 4.91 4.31
C LYS A 142 5.86 3.63 4.62
N HIS A 143 5.46 2.80 3.66
CA HIS A 143 4.37 1.85 3.91
C HIS A 143 4.51 0.44 3.36
N ILE A 144 5.67 0.03 2.84
CA ILE A 144 5.85 -1.36 2.36
C ILE A 144 7.07 -1.98 3.04
N TYR A 145 6.98 -2.25 4.34
CA TYR A 145 7.91 -3.18 5.00
C TYR A 145 7.57 -4.64 4.71
N SER A 146 6.34 -4.86 4.25
CA SER A 146 5.71 -6.15 3.94
C SER A 146 5.03 -6.08 2.57
N SER A 147 4.79 -7.23 1.96
CA SER A 147 3.87 -7.38 0.82
C SER A 147 2.41 -7.33 1.25
N GLU A 148 2.11 -6.64 2.35
CA GLU A 148 0.79 -6.64 2.99
C GLU A 148 0.28 -5.20 3.06
N ILE A 149 -0.91 -4.98 2.53
CA ILE A 149 -1.65 -3.74 2.70
C ILE A 149 -2.72 -4.00 3.75
N GLN A 150 -2.61 -3.31 4.89
CA GLN A 150 -3.58 -3.41 5.97
C GLN A 150 -4.59 -2.27 5.86
N ILE A 151 -5.86 -2.62 5.72
CA ILE A 151 -6.99 -1.69 5.69
C ILE A 151 -7.81 -1.93 6.93
N ARG A 152 -8.01 -0.90 7.74
CA ARG A 152 -8.93 -1.00 8.87
C ARG A 152 -10.37 -0.97 8.34
N ILE A 153 -11.23 -1.87 8.80
CA ILE A 153 -12.64 -1.90 8.36
C ILE A 153 -13.62 -1.55 9.48
N SER A 154 -13.21 -1.60 10.75
CA SER A 154 -14.05 -1.19 11.90
C SER A 154 -13.32 -0.34 12.93
N ILE A 155 -14.09 0.32 13.79
CA ILE A 155 -13.63 0.92 15.06
C ILE A 155 -14.28 0.12 16.19
N ALA A 156 -13.59 0.05 17.35
CA ALA A 156 -13.96 -0.52 18.65
C ALA A 156 -15.37 -1.13 18.85
N PRO A 157 -15.50 -2.23 19.63
CA PRO A 157 -14.49 -2.79 20.53
C PRO A 157 -13.50 -3.72 19.85
N PHE A 158 -13.76 -4.16 18.62
CA PHE A 158 -12.87 -5.02 17.85
C PHE A 158 -12.42 -4.28 16.60
N TYR A 159 -11.12 -3.99 16.53
CA TYR A 159 -10.50 -3.48 15.30
C TYR A 159 -10.35 -4.63 14.33
N TYR A 160 -11.18 -4.65 13.30
CA TYR A 160 -11.05 -5.57 12.18
C TYR A 160 -10.17 -4.90 11.12
N TYR A 161 -9.20 -5.68 10.63
CA TYR A 161 -8.35 -5.30 9.53
C TYR A 161 -8.51 -6.33 8.43
N GLU A 162 -8.61 -5.85 7.20
CA GLU A 162 -8.38 -6.65 6.02
C GLU A 162 -6.91 -6.55 5.64
N ILE A 163 -6.28 -7.70 5.39
CA ILE A 163 -4.88 -7.79 5.00
C ILE A 163 -4.83 -8.28 3.56
N MET A 164 -4.53 -7.37 2.64
CA MET A 164 -4.29 -7.73 1.24
C MET A 164 -2.82 -8.12 1.07
N ILE A 165 -2.57 -9.34 0.62
CA ILE A 165 -1.23 -9.80 0.26
C ILE A 165 -0.98 -9.49 -1.22
N LEU A 166 0.20 -9.03 -1.56
CA LEU A 166 0.59 -8.64 -2.91
C LEU A 166 1.45 -9.70 -3.55
N ASP A 167 1.31 -9.86 -4.86
CA ASP A 167 2.14 -10.80 -5.60
C ASP A 167 3.57 -10.29 -5.71
N LYS A 168 4.47 -10.88 -4.92
CA LYS A 168 5.88 -10.51 -4.94
C LYS A 168 6.56 -10.81 -6.27
N THR A 169 6.01 -11.72 -7.06
CA THR A 169 6.62 -12.13 -8.33
C THR A 169 6.51 -11.04 -9.40
N GLU A 170 5.58 -10.10 -9.25
CA GLU A 170 5.42 -8.98 -10.20
C GLU A 170 6.51 -7.92 -10.03
N PHE A 171 7.18 -7.82 -8.86
CA PHE A 171 8.17 -6.78 -8.52
C PHE A 171 9.45 -7.34 -7.89
N PRO A 172 10.17 -8.24 -8.58
CA PRO A 172 11.29 -8.96 -7.99
C PRO A 172 12.44 -8.04 -7.54
N ASN A 173 12.70 -6.93 -8.22
CA ASN A 173 13.81 -6.04 -7.88
C ASN A 173 13.49 -5.16 -6.67
N LEU A 174 12.25 -4.70 -6.51
CA LEU A 174 11.79 -4.04 -5.28
C LEU A 174 12.09 -4.91 -4.04
N TRP A 175 11.70 -6.19 -4.08
CA TRP A 175 11.89 -7.09 -2.94
C TRP A 175 13.35 -7.40 -2.71
N LYS A 176 14.11 -7.68 -3.77
CA LYS A 176 15.55 -7.92 -3.67
C LYS A 176 16.30 -6.70 -3.11
N PHE A 177 15.95 -5.49 -3.54
CA PHE A 177 16.50 -4.25 -2.98
C PHE A 177 16.22 -4.15 -1.49
N LYS A 178 14.98 -4.39 -1.05
CA LYS A 178 14.61 -4.34 0.37
C LYS A 178 15.37 -5.36 1.21
N ASP A 179 15.56 -6.57 0.71
CA ASP A 179 16.30 -7.61 1.42
C ASP A 179 17.77 -7.24 1.57
N VAL A 180 18.41 -6.78 0.50
CA VAL A 180 19.81 -6.31 0.52
C VAL A 180 19.97 -5.12 1.46
N TYR A 181 19.10 -4.12 1.35
CA TYR A 181 19.17 -2.93 2.17
C TYR A 181 18.99 -3.28 3.65
N ARG A 182 17.98 -4.10 3.98
CA ARG A 182 17.70 -4.55 5.35
C ARG A 182 18.87 -5.30 5.97
N LYS A 183 19.49 -6.21 5.22
CA LYS A 183 20.63 -7.00 5.66
C LYS A 183 21.77 -6.11 6.19
N HIS A 184 22.07 -5.02 5.49
CA HIS A 184 23.16 -4.11 5.87
C HIS A 184 22.70 -3.05 6.87
N TYR A 185 21.51 -2.51 6.72
CA TYR A 185 21.00 -1.44 7.60
C TYR A 185 20.80 -1.88 9.06
N TYR A 186 20.45 -3.14 9.30
CA TYR A 186 20.31 -3.70 10.64
C TYR A 186 21.54 -4.49 11.11
N SER A 187 22.67 -4.35 10.45
CA SER A 187 23.91 -5.01 10.87
C SER A 187 24.58 -4.21 12.00
N GLU A 188 25.28 -4.91 12.91
CA GLU A 188 26.01 -4.28 14.02
C GLU A 188 27.11 -3.33 13.49
N GLU A 189 27.73 -3.67 12.36
CA GLU A 189 28.77 -2.86 11.74
C GLU A 189 28.23 -1.53 11.23
N TYR A 190 27.02 -1.52 10.65
CA TYR A 190 26.39 -0.27 10.25
C TYR A 190 25.96 0.55 11.46
N GLU A 191 25.43 -0.08 12.52
CA GLU A 191 25.12 0.60 13.77
C GLU A 191 26.34 1.31 14.35
N ASN A 192 27.49 0.63 14.39
CA ASN A 192 28.76 1.18 14.84
C ASN A 192 29.29 2.28 13.89
N TYR A 193 29.11 2.14 12.59
CA TYR A 193 29.47 3.17 11.60
C TYR A 193 28.71 4.48 11.84
N THR A 194 27.42 4.42 12.17
CA THR A 194 26.59 5.62 12.39
C THR A 194 26.79 6.31 13.74
N LYS A 195 27.49 5.67 14.69
CA LYS A 195 27.77 6.20 16.03
C LYS A 195 29.08 6.99 16.11
N ASN A 196 29.96 6.84 15.12
CA ASN A 196 31.25 7.53 15.01
C ASN A 196 31.15 8.73 14.08
#